data_AF-A0A539DTH1-F1
#
_entry.id   AF-A0A539DTH1-F1
#
_cell.length_a   1.000
_cell.length_b   1.000
_cell.length_c   1.000
_cell.angle_alpha   90.00
_cell.angle_beta   90.00
_cell.angle_gamma   90.00
#
_symmetry.space_group_name_H-M   'P 1'
#
loop_
_entity.id
_entity.type
_entity.pdbx_description
1 polymer ?
#
loop_
_entity_poly.entity_id
_entity_poly.type
_entity_poly.pdbx_seq_one_letter_code
_entity_poly.pdbx_strand_id
1 'polypeptide(L)'
;MLSRAVLNLLMGCAISTLVACGDGSTGSADGGDGVIGTGVYSGVAQKGPLLLGSTVTVQEIDAKLSPTGKQYSYQINSDLGTFSATSTFTSKYLGINATGYYFDEVTNGISTSTVTLNGVSDLNTDTTLNVNLLTTLAYQRTKNLVNTLGLSVAAARSQAEQEVLAAFGIRNGATYGSFGSFDISKRGDGDGILTALSSVFVYGNSAGALSSLIANFQSDIADNGVIDTAATQAALTSAATQVNPTVIAYNLSQKYGT
;
A
#
# COMPACT_ATOMS: atom_id res chain seq x y z
N MET A 1 -8.80 -18.89 13.47
CA MET A 1 -9.65 -17.68 13.49
C MET A 1 -9.78 -16.98 12.12
N LEU A 2 -9.01 -17.38 11.10
CA LEU A 2 -9.11 -16.87 9.71
C LEU A 2 -10.38 -17.29 8.93
N SER A 3 -11.15 -18.28 9.43
CA SER A 3 -12.27 -18.86 8.67
C SER A 3 -13.56 -18.01 8.67
N ARG A 4 -13.71 -17.03 9.55
CA ARG A 4 -14.97 -16.25 9.65
C ARG A 4 -14.94 -14.92 8.90
N ALA A 5 -13.76 -14.41 8.54
CA ALA A 5 -13.63 -13.15 7.81
C ALA A 5 -13.93 -13.29 6.32
N VAL A 6 -13.67 -14.47 5.73
CA VAL A 6 -13.78 -14.68 4.27
C VAL A 6 -15.20 -15.08 3.83
N LEU A 7 -16.08 -15.50 4.75
CA LEU A 7 -17.33 -16.19 4.39
C LEU A 7 -18.57 -15.30 4.25
N ASN A 8 -18.53 -14.02 4.62
CA ASN A 8 -19.68 -13.12 4.49
C ASN A 8 -19.55 -12.18 3.29
N LEU A 9 -19.49 -12.77 2.09
CA LEU A 9 -19.60 -12.04 0.82
C LEU A 9 -21.00 -12.27 0.24
N LEU A 10 -22.00 -11.51 0.71
CA LEU A 10 -23.24 -11.32 -0.04
C LEU A 10 -24.04 -10.10 0.41
N MET A 11 -24.40 -9.30 -0.60
CA MET A 11 -25.58 -8.43 -0.72
C MET A 11 -25.60 -7.10 0.04
N GLY A 12 -25.67 -6.01 -0.73
CA GLY A 12 -26.06 -4.69 -0.25
C GLY A 12 -25.69 -3.52 -1.16
N CYS A 13 -26.15 -3.53 -2.42
CA CYS A 13 -26.18 -2.36 -3.28
C CYS A 13 -27.28 -1.40 -2.78
N ALA A 14 -26.92 -0.18 -2.39
CA ALA A 14 -27.86 0.93 -2.24
C ALA A 14 -27.12 2.24 -2.46
N ILE A 15 -27.33 2.83 -3.63
CA ILE A 15 -26.97 4.21 -3.97
C ILE A 15 -27.83 5.13 -3.10
N SER A 16 -27.20 6.05 -2.37
CA SER A 16 -27.88 7.17 -1.73
C SER A 16 -27.05 8.43 -1.90
N THR A 17 -27.42 9.22 -2.90
CA THR A 17 -26.97 10.60 -3.07
C THR A 17 -27.62 11.46 -2.01
N LEU A 18 -26.82 12.02 -1.10
CA LEU A 18 -27.23 13.14 -0.26
C LEU A 18 -26.24 14.28 -0.47
N VAL A 19 -26.72 15.31 -1.16
CA VAL A 19 -26.14 16.65 -1.23
C VAL A 19 -26.34 17.30 0.14
N ALA A 20 -25.26 17.77 0.76
CA ALA A 20 -25.31 18.67 1.89
C ALA A 20 -24.36 19.86 1.64
N CYS A 21 -24.96 21.05 1.50
CA CYS A 21 -24.30 22.35 1.48
C CYS A 21 -24.29 22.98 2.88
N GLY A 22 -23.27 23.81 3.13
CA GLY A 22 -23.19 24.77 4.24
C GLY A 22 -22.13 24.35 5.28
N ASP A 23 -21.26 25.21 5.80
CA ASP A 23 -21.07 26.65 5.70
C ASP A 23 -19.61 26.95 6.09
N GLY A 24 -19.07 28.10 5.65
CA GLY A 24 -17.65 28.43 5.77
C GLY A 24 -17.23 28.93 7.15
N SER A 25 -15.92 28.86 7.43
CA SER A 25 -15.18 29.97 8.03
C SER A 25 -13.67 29.72 8.06
N THR A 26 -12.94 30.79 7.73
CA THR A 26 -11.62 31.21 8.21
C THR A 26 -10.41 30.31 7.95
N GLY A 27 -9.57 30.81 7.04
CA GLY A 27 -8.22 30.32 6.81
C GLY A 27 -7.36 30.40 8.08
N SER A 28 -6.49 29.40 8.19
CA SER A 28 -5.29 29.47 9.00
C SER A 28 -4.11 29.27 8.06
N ALA A 29 -3.23 30.26 8.05
CA ALA A 29 -1.93 30.16 7.42
C ALA A 29 -1.16 29.04 8.12
N ASP A 30 -0.82 27.98 7.39
CA ASP A 30 0.12 26.97 7.87
C ASP A 30 1.54 27.50 7.67
N GLY A 31 1.97 28.27 8.66
CA GLY A 31 3.36 28.65 8.87
C GLY A 31 3.98 27.66 9.84
N GLY A 32 4.94 26.87 9.34
CA GLY A 32 5.69 25.93 10.17
C GLY A 32 6.61 25.03 9.37
N ASP A 33 7.57 25.60 8.63
CA ASP A 33 8.76 24.88 8.17
C ASP A 33 9.64 24.56 9.40
N GLY A 34 9.19 23.60 10.19
CA GLY A 34 9.98 22.98 11.24
C GLY A 34 10.90 21.96 10.59
N VAL A 35 12.21 22.14 10.74
CA VAL A 35 13.26 21.27 10.21
C VAL A 35 12.84 19.80 10.31
N ILE A 36 12.50 19.21 9.16
CA ILE A 36 12.08 17.82 9.04
C ILE A 36 13.35 16.95 9.10
N GLY A 37 13.64 16.44 10.30
CA GLY A 37 14.46 15.26 10.60
C GLY A 37 15.83 15.12 9.91
N THR A 38 16.90 15.49 10.62
CA THR A 38 18.23 14.89 10.43
C THR A 38 18.19 13.46 11.00
N GLY A 39 17.88 12.47 10.16
CA GLY A 39 17.73 11.09 10.62
C GLY A 39 18.07 10.05 9.56
N VAL A 40 18.63 8.92 9.98
CA VAL A 40 18.65 7.70 9.19
C VAL A 40 17.28 7.05 9.34
N TYR A 41 16.56 6.92 8.24
CA TYR A 41 15.28 6.22 8.23
C TYR A 41 15.49 4.78 7.75
N SER A 42 14.73 3.85 8.29
CA SER A 42 14.65 2.48 7.76
C SER A 42 13.26 2.25 7.16
N GLY A 43 13.19 1.38 6.18
CA GLY A 43 11.92 0.92 5.63
C GLY A 43 12.00 -0.52 5.17
N VAL A 44 10.84 -1.13 4.95
CA VAL A 44 10.70 -2.42 4.26
C VAL A 44 9.97 -2.26 2.92
N ALA A 45 10.38 -3.01 1.91
CA ALA A 45 9.71 -3.10 0.61
C ALA A 45 9.11 -4.50 0.42
N GLN A 46 7.77 -4.62 0.43
CA GLN A 46 7.10 -5.92 0.57
C GLN A 46 5.81 -6.09 -0.25
N LYS A 47 5.83 -7.01 -1.23
CA LYS A 47 4.65 -7.75 -1.72
C LYS A 47 4.67 -9.16 -1.14
N GLY A 48 5.75 -9.87 -1.39
CA GLY A 48 6.55 -10.48 -0.33
C GLY A 48 7.84 -9.64 -0.23
N PRO A 49 8.73 -9.88 0.74
CA PRO A 49 10.05 -9.26 0.77
C PRO A 49 10.69 -9.20 -0.61
N LEU A 50 11.02 -7.97 -1.05
CA LEU A 50 11.83 -7.80 -2.24
C LEU A 50 13.24 -8.37 -1.96
N LEU A 51 13.85 -8.96 -2.97
CA LEU A 51 15.15 -9.62 -2.83
C LEU A 51 16.28 -8.62 -2.56
N LEU A 52 17.34 -9.11 -1.93
CA LEU A 52 18.61 -8.40 -1.75
C LEU A 52 19.10 -7.79 -3.08
N GLY A 53 19.52 -6.53 -3.05
CA GLY A 53 19.95 -5.80 -4.26
C GLY A 53 18.81 -5.28 -5.14
N SER A 54 17.54 -5.38 -4.68
CA SER A 54 16.44 -4.63 -5.29
C SER A 54 16.59 -3.14 -4.98
N THR A 55 16.13 -2.29 -5.90
CA THR A 55 16.33 -0.84 -5.82
C THR A 55 15.15 -0.15 -5.16
N VAL A 56 15.42 0.75 -4.23
CA VAL A 56 14.43 1.66 -3.63
C VAL A 56 14.82 3.08 -3.97
N THR A 57 13.94 3.82 -4.62
CA THR A 57 14.09 5.25 -4.90
C THR A 57 13.16 6.04 -4.00
N VAL A 58 13.72 6.97 -3.23
CA VAL A 58 13.00 7.91 -2.39
C VAL A 58 13.14 9.29 -3.00
N GLN A 59 12.02 9.92 -3.31
CA GLN A 59 11.94 11.23 -3.93
C GLN A 59 11.26 12.22 -3.00
N GLU A 60 11.81 13.41 -2.87
CA GLU A 60 11.12 14.50 -2.18
C GLU A 60 9.97 15.02 -3.05
N ILE A 61 8.78 15.10 -2.46
CA ILE A 61 7.57 15.57 -3.12
C ILE A 61 6.92 16.69 -2.32
N ASP A 62 6.15 17.56 -2.97
CA ASP A 62 5.44 18.66 -2.32
C ASP A 62 4.06 18.21 -1.78
N ALA A 63 3.30 19.16 -1.21
CA ALA A 63 1.95 18.89 -0.68
C ALA A 63 0.92 18.50 -1.75
N LYS A 64 1.22 18.70 -3.04
CA LYS A 64 0.42 18.24 -4.18
C LYS A 64 0.93 16.89 -4.72
N LEU A 65 1.83 16.24 -3.99
CA LEU A 65 2.48 14.98 -4.38
C LEU A 65 3.24 15.09 -5.71
N SER A 66 3.75 16.27 -6.02
CA SER A 66 4.56 16.54 -7.20
C SER A 66 6.05 16.51 -6.83
N PRO A 67 6.91 15.92 -7.69
CA PRO A 67 8.36 15.88 -7.45
C PRO A 67 8.98 17.27 -7.28
N THR A 68 9.85 17.43 -6.27
CA THR A 68 10.64 18.66 -6.08
C THR A 68 11.97 18.63 -6.82
N GLY A 69 12.33 17.49 -7.41
CA GLY A 69 13.57 17.28 -8.18
C GLY A 69 14.71 16.62 -7.40
N LYS A 70 14.57 16.41 -6.08
CA LYS A 70 15.54 15.64 -5.28
C LYS A 70 15.12 14.19 -5.15
N GLN A 71 16.01 13.26 -5.50
CA GLN A 71 15.79 11.82 -5.34
C GLN A 71 17.07 11.12 -4.87
N TYR A 72 16.88 10.03 -4.14
CA TYR A 72 17.93 9.20 -3.57
C TYR A 72 17.62 7.74 -3.83
N SER A 73 18.63 6.97 -4.22
CA SER A 73 18.47 5.54 -4.47
C SER A 73 19.24 4.72 -3.43
N TYR A 74 18.57 3.73 -2.89
CA TYR A 74 19.07 2.77 -1.92
C TYR A 74 18.87 1.35 -2.45
N GLN A 75 19.46 0.39 -1.75
CA GLN A 75 19.35 -1.02 -2.06
C GLN A 75 18.78 -1.77 -0.88
N ILE A 76 17.95 -2.77 -1.18
CA ILE A 76 17.51 -3.75 -0.19
C ILE A 76 18.73 -4.51 0.33
N ASN A 77 18.87 -4.57 1.65
CA ASN A 77 20.04 -5.08 2.37
C ASN A 77 19.75 -6.27 3.30
N SER A 78 18.53 -6.82 3.27
CA SER A 78 18.19 -8.06 3.98
C SER A 78 17.18 -8.91 3.21
N ASP A 79 17.04 -10.17 3.64
CA ASP A 79 16.04 -11.12 3.13
C ASP A 79 14.59 -10.75 3.49
N LEU A 80 14.39 -9.79 4.40
CA LEU A 80 13.06 -9.27 4.78
C LEU A 80 12.65 -8.04 3.96
N GLY A 81 13.47 -7.64 2.98
CA GLY A 81 13.18 -6.47 2.16
C GLY A 81 13.51 -5.16 2.86
N THR A 82 14.41 -5.15 3.85
CA THR A 82 14.79 -3.91 4.55
C THR A 82 15.73 -3.05 3.70
N PHE A 83 15.66 -1.73 3.85
CA PHE A 83 16.65 -0.79 3.35
C PHE A 83 16.88 0.34 4.38
N SER A 84 17.99 1.04 4.23
CA SER A 84 18.36 2.19 5.08
C SER A 84 18.50 3.44 4.23
N ALA A 85 17.63 4.42 4.47
CA ALA A 85 17.69 5.74 3.87
C ALA A 85 18.58 6.65 4.72
N THR A 86 19.83 6.83 4.27
CA THR A 86 20.87 7.58 4.98
C THR A 86 20.95 9.05 4.58
N SER A 87 20.14 9.48 3.62
CA SER A 87 20.13 10.87 3.16
C SER A 87 19.29 11.75 4.09
N THR A 88 19.64 13.03 4.15
CA THR A 88 18.82 14.03 4.84
C THR A 88 17.75 14.55 3.89
N PHE A 89 16.49 14.43 4.30
CA PHE A 89 15.35 14.93 3.55
C PHE A 89 15.01 16.35 3.98
N THR A 90 14.69 17.21 3.02
CA THR A 90 14.22 18.58 3.29
C THR A 90 12.72 18.75 3.13
N SER A 91 12.07 17.87 2.37
CA SER A 91 10.61 17.88 2.24
C SER A 91 9.94 17.10 3.36
N LYS A 92 8.78 17.59 3.80
CA LYS A 92 7.86 16.87 4.68
C LYS A 92 7.37 15.56 4.07
N TYR A 93 7.12 15.54 2.76
CA TYR A 93 6.54 14.40 2.06
C TYR A 93 7.58 13.71 1.18
N LEU A 94 7.54 12.38 1.18
CA LEU A 94 8.38 11.53 0.36
C LEU A 94 7.53 10.62 -0.52
N GLY A 95 7.88 10.52 -1.80
CA GLY A 95 7.43 9.46 -2.69
C GLY A 95 8.43 8.31 -2.67
N ILE A 96 7.96 7.09 -2.46
CA ILE A 96 8.81 5.90 -2.38
C ILE A 96 8.43 4.97 -3.52
N ASN A 97 9.42 4.55 -4.30
CA ASN A 97 9.29 3.55 -5.35
C ASN A 97 10.30 2.42 -5.10
N ALA A 98 9.84 1.18 -5.00
CA ALA A 98 10.72 0.02 -4.86
C ALA A 98 10.48 -0.95 -6.01
N THR A 99 11.55 -1.34 -6.71
CA THR A 99 11.47 -2.27 -7.82
C THR A 99 12.43 -3.43 -7.62
N GLY A 100 11.91 -4.65 -7.74
CA GLY A 100 12.69 -5.85 -7.51
C GLY A 100 11.93 -7.15 -7.72
N TYR A 101 12.67 -8.25 -7.74
CA TYR A 101 12.10 -9.59 -7.60
C TYR A 101 11.59 -9.79 -6.17
N TYR A 102 10.61 -10.66 -6.00
CA TYR A 102 9.97 -10.90 -4.71
C TYR A 102 9.87 -12.39 -4.40
N PHE A 103 9.79 -12.72 -3.12
CA PHE A 103 9.35 -14.05 -2.69
C PHE A 103 7.84 -14.20 -2.92
N ASP A 104 7.45 -15.25 -3.64
CA ASP A 104 6.07 -15.63 -3.88
C ASP A 104 5.66 -16.68 -2.84
N GLU A 105 4.81 -16.23 -1.93
CA GLU A 105 4.25 -16.99 -0.82
C GLU A 105 3.27 -18.09 -1.25
N VAL A 106 2.69 -18.00 -2.45
CA VAL A 106 1.79 -19.02 -3.02
C VAL A 106 2.60 -20.16 -3.62
N THR A 107 3.62 -19.85 -4.42
CA THR A 107 4.44 -20.86 -5.10
C THR A 107 5.66 -21.34 -4.31
N ASN A 108 5.94 -20.70 -3.16
CA ASN A 108 7.14 -20.93 -2.35
C ASN A 108 8.43 -20.74 -3.16
N GLY A 109 8.46 -19.70 -3.98
CA GLY A 109 9.52 -19.47 -4.96
C GLY A 109 9.91 -17.99 -5.11
N ILE A 110 10.86 -17.72 -5.99
CA ILE A 110 11.21 -16.37 -6.41
C ILE A 110 10.41 -16.04 -7.66
N SER A 111 9.92 -14.80 -7.76
CA SER A 111 9.21 -14.32 -8.94
C SER A 111 10.06 -14.40 -10.21
N THR A 112 9.41 -14.63 -11.35
CA THR A 112 10.09 -14.68 -12.65
C THR A 112 10.29 -13.29 -13.27
N SER A 113 9.70 -12.24 -12.68
CA SER A 113 9.92 -10.84 -13.06
C SER A 113 9.78 -9.93 -11.85
N THR A 114 10.17 -8.67 -12.02
CA THR A 114 10.10 -7.66 -10.97
C THR A 114 8.67 -7.16 -10.74
N VAL A 115 8.41 -6.66 -9.54
CA VAL A 115 7.25 -5.81 -9.22
C VAL A 115 7.75 -4.41 -8.89
N THR A 116 6.90 -3.41 -9.13
CA THR A 116 7.14 -2.03 -8.70
C THR A 116 6.10 -1.65 -7.65
N LEU A 117 6.56 -1.28 -6.46
CA LEU A 117 5.74 -0.85 -5.34
C LEU A 117 5.87 0.66 -5.17
N ASN A 118 4.77 1.31 -4.82
CA ASN A 118 4.69 2.76 -4.63
C ASN A 118 4.09 3.12 -3.28
N GLY A 119 4.51 4.23 -2.71
CA GLY A 119 3.99 4.75 -1.45
C GLY A 119 4.26 6.24 -1.29
N VAL A 120 3.51 6.85 -0.38
CA VAL A 120 3.72 8.23 0.07
C VAL A 120 3.95 8.19 1.57
N SER A 121 5.02 8.83 2.03
CA SER A 121 5.32 9.00 3.45
C SER A 121 5.24 10.47 3.86
N ASP A 122 4.72 10.72 5.06
CA ASP A 122 4.70 12.02 5.74
C ASP A 122 5.62 11.92 6.96
N LEU A 123 6.77 12.59 6.89
CA LEU A 123 7.83 12.54 7.90
C LEU A 123 7.43 13.16 9.25
N ASN A 124 6.30 13.87 9.34
CA ASN A 124 5.77 14.31 10.63
C ASN A 124 5.08 13.19 11.40
N THR A 125 4.63 12.15 10.71
CA THR A 125 3.79 11.09 11.31
C THR A 125 4.38 9.70 11.15
N ASP A 126 5.09 9.44 10.05
CA ASP A 126 5.68 8.14 9.75
C ASP A 126 7.09 8.06 10.34
N THR A 127 7.35 7.02 11.12
CA THR A 127 8.68 6.73 11.68
C THR A 127 9.52 5.81 10.79
N THR A 128 8.93 5.25 9.74
CA THR A 128 9.55 4.30 8.81
C THR A 128 9.10 4.57 7.38
N LEU A 129 9.95 4.27 6.41
CA LEU A 129 9.68 4.46 4.99
C LEU A 129 9.21 3.16 4.31
N ASN A 130 8.24 2.48 4.91
CA ASN A 130 7.78 1.21 4.34
C ASN A 130 6.98 1.45 3.05
N VAL A 131 7.14 0.54 2.10
CA VAL A 131 6.37 0.48 0.88
C VAL A 131 5.93 -0.96 0.65
N ASN A 132 4.65 -1.18 0.41
CA ASN A 132 4.12 -2.53 0.27
C ASN A 132 3.03 -2.58 -0.81
N LEU A 133 2.44 -3.77 -1.01
CA LEU A 133 1.36 -3.92 -1.97
C LEU A 133 0.21 -2.95 -1.66
N LEU A 134 -0.22 -2.84 -0.40
CA LEU A 134 -1.37 -2.01 -0.04
C LEU A 134 -1.10 -0.52 -0.21
N THR A 135 0.09 -0.03 0.14
CA THR A 135 0.47 1.37 -0.17
C THR A 135 0.43 1.61 -1.68
N THR A 136 0.81 0.60 -2.47
CA THR A 136 0.76 0.67 -3.94
C THR A 136 -0.68 0.77 -4.40
N LEU A 137 -1.57 -0.10 -3.94
CA LEU A 137 -2.99 -0.07 -4.30
C LEU A 137 -3.64 1.29 -4.00
N ALA A 138 -3.35 1.88 -2.85
CA ALA A 138 -3.88 3.19 -2.43
C ALA A 138 -3.24 4.39 -3.16
N TYR A 139 -2.12 4.21 -3.87
CA TYR A 139 -1.28 5.31 -4.35
C TYR A 139 -1.99 6.24 -5.33
N GLN A 140 -2.62 5.71 -6.39
CA GLN A 140 -3.30 6.55 -7.38
C GLN A 140 -4.52 7.26 -6.80
N ARG A 141 -5.28 6.56 -5.94
CA ARG A 141 -6.42 7.15 -5.25
C ARG A 141 -6.00 8.29 -4.31
N THR A 142 -4.92 8.11 -3.55
CA THR A 142 -4.33 9.17 -2.72
C THR A 142 -3.97 10.39 -3.58
N LYS A 143 -3.32 10.19 -4.72
CA LYS A 143 -2.99 11.27 -5.66
C LYS A 143 -4.20 11.99 -6.22
N ASN A 144 -5.25 11.25 -6.60
CA ASN A 144 -6.48 11.83 -7.11
C ASN A 144 -7.17 12.69 -6.05
N LEU A 145 -7.30 12.18 -4.82
CA LEU A 145 -7.92 12.89 -3.70
C LEU A 145 -7.20 14.22 -3.36
N VAL A 146 -5.86 14.24 -3.38
CA VAL A 146 -5.09 15.48 -3.18
C VAL A 146 -5.30 16.46 -4.34
N ASN A 147 -5.21 15.99 -5.59
CA ASN A 147 -5.17 16.89 -6.76
C ASN A 147 -6.55 17.39 -7.20
N THR A 148 -7.58 16.55 -7.06
CA THR A 148 -8.94 16.86 -7.53
C THR A 148 -9.80 17.46 -6.43
N LEU A 149 -9.71 16.93 -5.21
CA LEU A 149 -10.54 17.38 -4.07
C LEU A 149 -9.79 18.33 -3.12
N GLY A 150 -8.49 18.52 -3.31
CA GLY A 150 -7.69 19.41 -2.47
C GLY A 150 -7.52 18.91 -1.03
N LEU A 151 -7.70 17.60 -0.79
CA LEU A 151 -7.52 17.02 0.55
C LEU A 151 -6.05 17.12 0.99
N SER A 152 -5.83 17.23 2.30
CA SER A 152 -4.48 17.08 2.84
C SER A 152 -3.95 15.67 2.58
N VAL A 153 -2.62 15.51 2.48
CA VAL A 153 -2.00 14.20 2.24
C VAL A 153 -2.43 13.16 3.27
N ALA A 154 -2.53 13.54 4.54
CA ALA A 154 -2.98 12.65 5.61
C ALA A 154 -4.44 12.21 5.44
N ALA A 155 -5.35 13.14 5.10
CA ALA A 155 -6.76 12.83 4.86
C ALA A 155 -6.93 11.95 3.60
N ALA A 156 -6.24 12.29 2.52
CA ALA A 156 -6.25 11.55 1.26
C ALA A 156 -5.73 10.12 1.44
N ARG A 157 -4.61 9.94 2.16
CA ARG A 157 -4.08 8.60 2.50
C ARG A 157 -5.10 7.82 3.31
N SER A 158 -5.58 8.39 4.41
CA SER A 158 -6.55 7.72 5.29
C SER A 158 -7.81 7.27 4.55
N GLN A 159 -8.35 8.12 3.68
CA GLN A 159 -9.51 7.76 2.86
C GLN A 159 -9.18 6.67 1.83
N ALA A 160 -8.09 6.82 1.07
CA ALA A 160 -7.69 5.84 0.06
C ALA A 160 -7.42 4.44 0.67
N GLU A 161 -6.76 4.39 1.82
CA GLU A 161 -6.48 3.14 2.54
C GLU A 161 -7.78 2.46 3.01
N GLN A 162 -8.74 3.23 3.51
CA GLN A 162 -10.06 2.72 3.91
C GLN A 162 -10.87 2.21 2.70
N GLU A 163 -10.85 2.92 1.58
CA GLU A 163 -11.51 2.51 0.34
C GLU A 163 -10.90 1.21 -0.23
N VAL A 164 -9.57 1.07 -0.19
CA VAL A 164 -8.89 -0.20 -0.54
C VAL A 164 -9.39 -1.35 0.33
N LEU A 165 -9.44 -1.18 1.66
CA LEU A 165 -9.93 -2.24 2.55
C LEU A 165 -11.42 -2.55 2.32
N ALA A 166 -12.23 -1.51 2.10
CA ALA A 166 -13.66 -1.65 1.82
C ALA A 166 -13.92 -2.44 0.52
N ALA A 167 -13.06 -2.29 -0.50
CA ALA A 167 -13.12 -3.05 -1.74
C ALA A 167 -12.94 -4.57 -1.53
N PHE A 168 -12.30 -4.98 -0.43
CA PHE A 168 -12.17 -6.38 -0.03
C PHE A 168 -13.14 -6.79 1.09
N GLY A 169 -14.12 -5.94 1.42
CA GLY A 169 -15.09 -6.19 2.49
C GLY A 169 -14.52 -6.09 3.90
N ILE A 170 -13.30 -5.58 4.07
CA ILE A 170 -12.65 -5.41 5.37
C ILE A 170 -13.17 -4.10 5.98
N ARG A 171 -14.04 -4.24 6.98
CA ARG A 171 -14.66 -3.11 7.69
C ARG A 171 -13.76 -2.56 8.79
N ASN A 172 -14.04 -1.33 9.21
CA ASN A 172 -13.33 -0.59 10.26
C ASN A 172 -11.85 -0.36 9.91
N GLY A 173 -11.54 -0.01 8.66
CA GLY A 173 -10.16 0.15 8.18
C GLY A 173 -9.25 1.00 9.09
N ALA A 174 -9.81 2.05 9.70
CA ALA A 174 -9.10 2.93 10.62
C ALA A 174 -8.51 2.24 11.87
N THR A 175 -9.00 1.06 12.27
CA THR A 175 -8.49 0.34 13.46
C THR A 175 -7.22 -0.44 13.21
N TYR A 176 -6.84 -0.68 11.95
CA TYR A 176 -5.69 -1.52 11.62
C TYR A 176 -4.38 -0.74 11.49
N GLY A 177 -4.43 0.60 11.48
CA GLY A 177 -3.28 1.48 11.25
C GLY A 177 -3.08 1.82 9.78
N SER A 178 -2.12 2.71 9.49
CA SER A 178 -1.81 3.08 8.11
C SER A 178 -1.05 1.97 7.40
N PHE A 179 -1.29 1.80 6.10
CA PHE A 179 -0.59 0.81 5.28
C PHE A 179 0.94 0.95 5.34
N GLY A 180 1.46 2.17 5.51
CA GLY A 180 2.90 2.43 5.68
C GLY A 180 3.49 1.88 6.99
N SER A 181 2.67 1.37 7.91
CA SER A 181 3.14 0.72 9.14
C SER A 181 3.18 -0.81 9.06
N PHE A 182 2.54 -1.40 8.03
CA PHE A 182 2.39 -2.85 7.91
C PHE A 182 3.68 -3.51 7.41
N ASP A 183 3.97 -4.68 7.94
CA ASP A 183 5.18 -5.46 7.70
C ASP A 183 4.88 -6.96 7.83
N ILE A 184 5.07 -7.72 6.76
CA ILE A 184 4.78 -9.17 6.69
C ILE A 184 5.56 -9.99 7.73
N SER A 185 6.69 -9.47 8.21
CA SER A 185 7.50 -10.14 9.25
C SER A 185 6.92 -10.01 10.66
N LYS A 186 5.92 -9.13 10.85
CA LYS A 186 5.28 -8.86 12.14
C LYS A 186 3.93 -9.59 12.25
N ARG A 187 3.27 -9.44 13.40
CA ARG A 187 2.10 -10.23 13.81
C ARG A 187 0.86 -9.39 14.15
N GLY A 188 0.83 -8.12 13.76
CA GLY A 188 -0.35 -7.26 13.90
C GLY A 188 -1.43 -7.60 12.89
N ASP A 189 -2.67 -7.18 13.17
CA ASP A 189 -3.81 -7.43 12.27
C ASP A 189 -3.58 -6.83 10.88
N GLY A 190 -2.98 -5.63 10.81
CA GLY A 190 -2.57 -5.00 9.55
C GLY A 190 -1.56 -5.82 8.74
N ASP A 191 -0.61 -6.46 9.42
CA ASP A 191 0.41 -7.34 8.80
C ASP A 191 -0.24 -8.60 8.21
N GLY A 192 -1.24 -9.14 8.91
CA GLY A 192 -2.07 -10.24 8.43
C GLY A 192 -2.92 -9.84 7.22
N ILE A 193 -3.48 -8.64 7.20
CA ILE A 193 -4.22 -8.09 6.04
C ILE A 193 -3.28 -7.94 4.84
N LEU A 194 -2.10 -7.36 5.04
CA LEU A 194 -1.09 -7.23 3.98
C LEU A 194 -0.72 -8.59 3.39
N THR A 195 -0.50 -9.58 4.25
CA THR A 195 -0.19 -10.96 3.83
C THR A 195 -1.32 -11.58 3.03
N ALA A 196 -2.56 -11.50 3.55
CA ALA A 196 -3.72 -12.08 2.91
C ALA A 196 -3.98 -11.47 1.52
N LEU A 197 -3.97 -10.14 1.41
CA LEU A 197 -4.21 -9.46 0.14
C LEU A 197 -3.05 -9.66 -0.83
N SER A 198 -1.80 -9.71 -0.36
CA SER A 198 -0.66 -10.05 -1.23
C SER A 198 -0.79 -11.45 -1.84
N SER A 199 -1.28 -12.41 -1.06
CA SER A 199 -1.55 -13.77 -1.53
C SER A 199 -2.68 -13.81 -2.56
N VAL A 200 -3.75 -13.02 -2.36
CA VAL A 200 -4.86 -12.91 -3.32
C VAL A 200 -4.37 -12.36 -4.66
N PHE A 201 -3.55 -11.31 -4.65
CA PHE A 201 -3.05 -10.71 -5.88
C PHE A 201 -2.10 -11.64 -6.65
N VAL A 202 -1.23 -12.38 -5.96
CA VAL A 202 -0.25 -13.26 -6.62
C VAL A 202 -0.85 -14.61 -7.06
N TYR A 203 -1.94 -15.07 -6.43
CA TYR A 203 -2.53 -16.37 -6.74
C TYR A 203 -2.93 -16.51 -8.21
N GLY A 204 -2.33 -17.49 -8.90
CA GLY A 204 -2.60 -17.79 -10.30
C GLY A 204 -2.04 -16.76 -11.30
N ASN A 205 -1.34 -15.73 -10.83
CA ASN A 205 -0.80 -14.67 -11.67
C ASN A 205 0.71 -14.85 -11.88
N SER A 206 1.15 -14.87 -13.14
CA SER A 206 2.56 -14.60 -13.46
C SER A 206 2.92 -13.17 -13.06
N ALA A 207 4.21 -12.84 -12.95
CA ALA A 207 4.64 -11.50 -12.53
C ALA A 207 4.10 -10.37 -13.43
N GLY A 208 3.98 -10.61 -14.74
CA GLY A 208 3.33 -9.68 -15.67
C GLY A 208 1.82 -9.55 -15.45
N ALA A 209 1.12 -10.67 -15.22
CA ALA A 209 -0.30 -10.66 -14.92
C ALA A 209 -0.61 -9.98 -13.58
N LEU A 210 0.23 -10.20 -12.57
CA LEU A 210 0.16 -9.51 -11.28
C LEU A 210 0.28 -7.99 -11.46
N SER A 211 1.27 -7.55 -12.23
CA SER A 211 1.48 -6.11 -12.49
C SER A 211 0.27 -5.50 -13.21
N SER A 212 -0.32 -6.23 -14.16
CA SER A 212 -1.55 -5.82 -14.82
C SER A 212 -2.75 -5.76 -13.87
N LEU A 213 -2.89 -6.74 -12.96
CA LEU A 213 -3.99 -6.76 -11.99
C LEU A 213 -3.89 -5.60 -10.99
N ILE A 214 -2.68 -5.29 -10.52
CA ILE A 214 -2.42 -4.12 -9.67
C ILE A 214 -2.80 -2.83 -10.40
N ALA A 215 -2.37 -2.67 -11.66
CA ALA A 215 -2.68 -1.48 -12.45
C ALA A 215 -4.18 -1.33 -12.70
N ASN A 216 -4.89 -2.42 -13.03
CA ASN A 216 -6.34 -2.40 -13.23
C ASN A 216 -7.07 -2.02 -11.95
N PHE A 217 -6.69 -2.60 -10.81
CA PHE A 217 -7.25 -2.23 -9.51
C PHE A 217 -7.04 -0.74 -9.21
N GLN A 218 -5.80 -0.24 -9.37
CA GLN A 218 -5.49 1.17 -9.13
C GLN A 218 -6.31 2.09 -10.03
N SER A 219 -6.50 1.70 -11.30
CA SER A 219 -7.30 2.46 -12.25
C SER A 219 -8.77 2.49 -11.87
N ASP A 220 -9.33 1.35 -11.45
CA ASP A 220 -10.74 1.27 -11.05
C ASP A 220 -11.01 2.18 -9.84
N ILE A 221 -10.21 2.09 -8.79
CA ILE A 221 -10.49 2.84 -7.56
C ILE A 221 -10.09 4.32 -7.62
N ALA A 222 -9.29 4.75 -8.61
CA ALA A 222 -8.68 6.09 -8.61
C ALA A 222 -9.69 7.23 -8.47
N ASP A 223 -10.82 7.13 -9.18
CA ASP A 223 -11.78 8.24 -9.31
C ASP A 223 -12.83 8.25 -8.20
N ASN A 224 -13.31 7.09 -7.75
CA ASN A 224 -14.43 6.97 -6.82
C ASN A 224 -14.19 6.05 -5.62
N GLY A 225 -13.03 5.41 -5.51
CA GLY A 225 -12.72 4.46 -4.44
C GLY A 225 -13.40 3.09 -4.58
N VAL A 226 -13.96 2.75 -5.76
CA VAL A 226 -14.73 1.52 -6.00
C VAL A 226 -14.12 0.72 -7.15
N ILE A 227 -14.20 -0.61 -7.08
CA ILE A 227 -13.82 -1.45 -8.22
C ILE A 227 -15.00 -1.52 -9.18
N ASP A 228 -14.99 -0.78 -10.28
CA ASP A 228 -16.11 -0.79 -11.24
C ASP A 228 -16.00 -1.88 -12.31
N THR A 229 -14.77 -2.34 -12.61
CA THR A 229 -14.57 -3.35 -13.65
C THR A 229 -14.87 -4.76 -13.14
N ALA A 230 -15.90 -5.39 -13.74
CA ALA A 230 -16.32 -6.76 -13.40
C ALA A 230 -15.20 -7.80 -13.55
N ALA A 231 -14.28 -7.63 -14.51
CA ALA A 231 -13.14 -8.51 -14.70
C ALA A 231 -12.15 -8.45 -13.52
N THR A 232 -11.86 -7.24 -13.01
CA THR A 232 -11.02 -7.04 -11.82
C THR A 232 -11.68 -7.69 -10.59
N GLN A 233 -12.98 -7.46 -10.37
CA GLN A 233 -13.72 -8.08 -9.26
C GLN A 233 -13.71 -9.62 -9.36
N ALA A 234 -13.96 -10.18 -10.53
CA ALA A 234 -13.98 -11.62 -10.76
C ALA A 234 -12.61 -12.26 -10.54
N ALA A 235 -11.53 -11.62 -11.01
CA ALA A 235 -10.17 -12.10 -10.78
C ALA A 235 -9.83 -12.16 -9.28
N LEU A 236 -10.12 -11.07 -8.54
CA LEU A 236 -9.84 -10.99 -7.10
C LEU A 236 -10.71 -11.95 -6.29
N THR A 237 -12.00 -12.07 -6.63
CA THR A 237 -12.93 -12.99 -5.93
C THR A 237 -12.54 -14.44 -6.18
N SER A 238 -12.22 -14.80 -7.43
CA SER A 238 -11.74 -16.15 -7.79
C SER A 238 -10.48 -16.50 -7.00
N ALA A 239 -9.48 -15.61 -7.00
CA ALA A 239 -8.26 -15.80 -6.22
C ALA A 239 -8.54 -15.94 -4.71
N ALA A 240 -9.38 -15.07 -4.13
CA ALA A 240 -9.71 -15.08 -2.71
C ALA A 240 -10.36 -16.40 -2.25
N THR A 241 -11.14 -17.07 -3.11
CA THR A 241 -11.73 -18.38 -2.79
C THR A 241 -10.74 -19.54 -2.85
N GLN A 242 -9.59 -19.35 -3.51
CA GLN A 242 -8.65 -20.42 -3.79
C GLN A 242 -7.37 -20.34 -2.96
N VAL A 243 -7.02 -19.15 -2.44
CA VAL A 243 -5.87 -19.00 -1.53
C VAL A 243 -6.07 -19.86 -0.30
N ASN A 244 -5.07 -20.69 0.02
CA ASN A 244 -5.06 -21.51 1.22
C ASN A 244 -4.21 -20.84 2.32
N PRO A 245 -4.82 -20.22 3.34
CA PRO A 245 -4.09 -19.47 4.36
C PRO A 245 -3.13 -20.35 5.18
N THR A 246 -3.40 -21.65 5.31
CA THR A 246 -2.51 -22.59 5.99
C THR A 246 -1.23 -22.82 5.20
N VAL A 247 -1.32 -22.94 3.88
CA VAL A 247 -0.15 -23.09 3.00
C VAL A 247 0.67 -21.81 2.98
N ILE A 248 0.02 -20.65 2.90
CA ILE A 248 0.71 -19.35 2.97
C ILE A 248 1.47 -19.20 4.28
N ALA A 249 0.82 -19.44 5.42
CA ALA A 249 1.46 -19.35 6.73
C ALA A 249 2.64 -20.34 6.84
N TYR A 250 2.48 -21.56 6.34
CA TYR A 250 3.56 -22.54 6.30
C TYR A 250 4.76 -22.05 5.46
N ASN A 251 4.53 -21.58 4.23
CA ASN A 251 5.60 -21.10 3.35
C ASN A 251 6.34 -19.90 3.97
N LEU A 252 5.61 -18.96 4.57
CA LEU A 252 6.20 -17.81 5.26
C LEU A 252 7.04 -18.23 6.47
N SER A 253 6.53 -19.16 7.30
CA SER A 253 7.28 -19.68 8.46
C SER A 253 8.58 -20.38 8.05
N GLN A 254 8.56 -21.13 6.95
CA GLN A 254 9.75 -21.81 6.43
C GLN A 254 10.77 -20.82 5.87
N LYS A 255 10.31 -19.74 5.23
CA LYS A 255 11.20 -18.74 4.63
C LYS A 255 11.78 -17.79 5.67
N TYR A 256 11.02 -17.43 6.70
CA TYR A 256 11.37 -16.33 7.63
C TYR A 256 11.52 -16.75 9.09
N GLY A 257 11.26 -18.01 9.44
CA GLY A 257 11.33 -18.50 10.82
C GLY A 257 10.27 -17.91 11.73
N THR A 258 9.15 -17.45 11.15
CA THR A 258 8.03 -16.81 11.85
C THR A 258 6.96 -17.77 12.35
#